data_AF-A0ABD3P9L3-F1
#
_entry.id   AF-A0ABD3P9L3-F1
#
_cell.length_a   1.000
_cell.length_b   1.000
_cell.length_c   1.000
_cell.angle_alpha   90.00
_cell.angle_beta   90.00
_cell.angle_gamma   90.00
#
_symmetry.space_group_name_H-M   'P 1'
#
loop_
_entity.id
_entity.type
_entity.pdbx_description
1 polymer ?
#
loop_
_entity_poly.entity_id
_entity_poly.type
_entity_poly.pdbx_seq_one_letter_code
_entity_poly.pdbx_strand_id
1 'polypeptide(L)'
;MISIAISPFRRAVVSPARNIVAQRHLSMACARSVDKLNNILEEYRARNYSQEFPKRFQKEIVHAATVDCGRRAVSAEGIEHVLQNIGMGHRMSRSEIEGIVSEVGTCPVGQDGTSRCVISADQMLDLISKNWEVTSRA
;
A
#
# COMPACT_ATOMS: atom_id res chain seq x y z
N MET A 1 25.23 32.07 -41.90
CA MET A 1 25.05 30.81 -41.15
C MET A 1 24.44 31.17 -39.81
N ILE A 2 23.21 30.74 -39.54
CA ILE A 2 22.44 31.14 -38.35
C ILE A 2 22.69 30.09 -37.25
N SER A 3 23.34 30.49 -36.17
CA SER A 3 23.59 29.65 -34.99
C SER A 3 22.33 29.57 -34.13
N ILE A 4 21.79 28.37 -33.95
CA ILE A 4 20.66 28.11 -33.06
C ILE A 4 21.22 27.63 -31.72
N ALA A 5 21.03 28.44 -30.67
CA ALA A 5 21.35 28.08 -29.30
C ALA A 5 20.28 27.11 -28.77
N ILE A 6 20.69 25.89 -28.44
CA ILE A 6 19.81 24.88 -27.86
C ILE A 6 19.86 25.05 -26.33
N SER A 7 18.80 25.60 -25.75
CA SER A 7 18.66 25.72 -24.30
C SER A 7 18.32 24.35 -23.70
N PRO A 8 18.95 23.91 -22.60
CA PRO A 8 18.53 22.68 -21.94
C PRO A 8 17.25 22.94 -21.13
N PHE A 9 16.18 22.23 -21.50
CA PHE A 9 14.99 22.06 -20.67
C PHE A 9 15.41 21.47 -19.32
N ARG A 10 15.35 22.27 -18.24
CA ARG A 10 15.41 21.75 -16.89
C ARG A 10 14.11 21.00 -16.61
N ARG A 11 14.17 19.68 -16.72
CA ARG A 11 13.11 18.77 -16.27
C ARG A 11 13.05 18.88 -14.74
N ALA A 12 12.03 19.55 -14.22
CA ALA A 12 11.74 19.54 -12.80
C ALA A 12 11.42 18.08 -12.40
N VAL A 13 12.34 17.47 -11.65
CA VAL A 13 12.06 16.21 -10.96
C VAL A 13 11.12 16.58 -9.83
N VAL A 14 9.81 16.36 -10.04
CA VAL A 14 8.85 16.35 -8.95
C VAL A 14 9.23 15.15 -8.09
N SER A 15 9.96 15.40 -7.01
CA SER A 15 10.16 14.43 -5.95
C SER A 15 8.78 13.96 -5.48
N PRO A 16 8.46 12.65 -5.54
CA PRO A 16 7.22 12.18 -4.94
C PRO A 16 7.26 12.52 -3.46
N ALA A 17 6.20 13.16 -2.98
CA ALA A 17 6.04 13.59 -1.60
C ALA A 17 6.32 12.40 -0.68
N ARG A 18 7.41 12.49 0.09
CA ARG A 18 7.75 11.52 1.14
C ARG A 18 6.66 11.53 2.22
N ASN A 19 6.17 10.35 2.58
CA ASN A 19 5.59 9.99 3.87
C ASN A 19 4.39 10.81 4.37
N ILE A 20 3.20 10.66 3.76
CA ILE A 20 1.96 11.27 4.30
C ILE A 20 1.23 10.34 5.29
N VAL A 21 1.44 9.01 5.25
CA VAL A 21 0.75 8.06 6.15
C VAL A 21 1.38 8.05 7.55
N ALA A 22 2.66 8.40 7.66
CA ALA A 22 3.37 8.46 8.94
C ALA A 22 2.82 9.53 9.91
N GLN A 23 2.10 10.55 9.41
CA GLN A 23 1.60 11.68 10.21
C GLN A 23 0.07 11.79 10.32
N ARG A 24 -0.70 10.93 9.65
CA ARG A 24 -2.16 10.96 9.78
C ARG A 24 -2.59 10.19 11.03
N HIS A 25 -3.30 10.85 11.95
CA HIS A 25 -4.00 10.18 13.04
C HIS A 25 -5.09 9.30 12.42
N LEU A 26 -4.81 8.00 12.32
CA LEU A 26 -5.83 7.04 11.90
C LEU A 26 -6.94 6.97 12.95
N SER A 27 -8.16 6.74 12.52
CA SER A 27 -9.26 6.36 13.38
C SER A 27 -8.88 5.08 14.14
N MET A 28 -9.44 4.92 15.34
CA MET A 28 -9.20 3.70 16.13
C MET A 28 -9.64 2.44 15.39
N ALA A 29 -10.69 2.52 14.56
CA ALA A 29 -11.15 1.42 13.74
C ALA A 29 -10.14 1.07 12.64
N CYS A 30 -9.65 2.07 11.89
CA CYS A 30 -8.64 1.84 10.85
C CYS A 30 -7.32 1.34 11.43
N ALA A 31 -6.86 1.89 12.56
CA ALA A 31 -5.66 1.41 13.25
C ALA A 31 -5.76 -0.10 13.58
N ARG A 32 -6.88 -0.53 14.17
CA ARG A 32 -7.14 -1.95 14.44
C ARG A 32 -7.17 -2.81 13.18
N SER A 33 -7.78 -2.32 12.10
CA SER A 33 -7.81 -3.03 10.82
C SER A 33 -6.41 -3.18 10.22
N VAL A 34 -5.56 -2.14 10.30
CA VAL A 34 -4.16 -2.18 9.85
C VAL A 34 -3.34 -3.16 10.69
N ASP A 35 -3.47 -3.14 12.02
CA ASP A 35 -2.79 -4.09 12.91
C ASP A 35 -3.21 -5.53 12.60
N LYS A 36 -4.50 -5.76 12.37
CA LYS A 36 -5.04 -7.06 11.98
C LYS A 36 -4.47 -7.54 10.64
N LEU A 37 -4.43 -6.67 9.64
CA LEU A 37 -3.81 -6.96 8.34
C LEU A 37 -2.34 -7.35 8.52
N ASN A 38 -1.59 -6.59 9.31
CA ASN A 38 -0.18 -6.88 9.60
C ASN A 38 0.02 -8.22 10.29
N ASN A 39 -0.81 -8.56 11.27
CA ASN A 39 -0.74 -9.84 11.96
C ASN A 39 -1.00 -11.03 11.00
N ILE A 40 -1.97 -10.88 10.09
CA ILE A 40 -2.25 -11.92 9.07
C ILE A 40 -1.04 -12.13 8.16
N LEU A 41 -0.46 -11.04 7.66
CA LEU A 41 0.69 -11.08 6.75
C LEU A 41 1.94 -11.65 7.44
N GLU A 42 2.20 -11.25 8.69
CA GLU A 42 3.29 -11.82 9.49
C GLU A 42 3.09 -13.31 9.75
N GLU A 43 1.88 -13.72 10.16
CA GLU A 43 1.60 -15.12 10.42
C GLU A 43 1.80 -15.98 9.15
N TYR A 44 1.35 -15.49 8.00
CA TYR A 44 1.57 -16.18 6.73
C TYR A 44 3.07 -16.26 6.38
N ARG A 45 3.80 -15.16 6.52
CA ARG A 45 5.25 -15.13 6.27
C ARG A 45 6.01 -16.06 7.22
N ALA A 46 5.74 -16.01 8.51
CA ALA A 46 6.40 -16.85 9.51
C ALA A 46 6.21 -18.35 9.22
N ARG A 47 5.04 -18.75 8.69
CA ARG A 47 4.74 -20.15 8.34
C ARG A 47 5.34 -20.59 7.00
N ASN A 48 5.30 -19.75 5.98
CA ASN A 48 5.64 -20.15 4.60
C ASN A 48 7.03 -19.66 4.14
N TYR A 49 7.51 -18.58 4.75
CA TYR A 49 8.74 -17.85 4.37
C TYR A 49 9.53 -17.44 5.62
N SER A 50 9.71 -18.37 6.57
CA SER A 50 10.35 -18.12 7.87
C SER A 50 11.76 -17.51 7.74
N GLN A 51 12.51 -17.92 6.70
CA GLN A 51 13.86 -17.45 6.38
C GLN A 51 13.89 -16.17 5.53
N GLU A 52 12.75 -15.68 5.05
CA GLU A 52 12.70 -14.51 4.19
C GLU A 52 12.77 -13.21 4.99
N PHE A 53 13.54 -12.25 4.46
CA PHE A 53 13.62 -10.91 5.02
C PHE A 53 12.27 -10.19 4.91
N PRO A 54 11.76 -9.61 6.01
CA PRO A 54 10.46 -8.92 6.05
C PRO A 54 10.24 -7.91 4.94
N LYS A 55 11.27 -7.10 4.64
CA LYS A 55 11.21 -6.06 3.60
C LYS A 55 11.01 -6.62 2.20
N ARG A 56 11.51 -7.82 1.92
CA ARG A 56 11.32 -8.47 0.61
C ARG A 56 9.88 -8.97 0.50
N PHE A 57 9.42 -9.70 1.50
CA PHE A 57 8.04 -10.18 1.58
C PHE A 57 7.02 -9.04 1.43
N GLN A 58 7.20 -7.93 2.16
CA GLN A 58 6.32 -6.76 2.07
C GLN A 58 6.25 -6.17 0.65
N LYS A 59 7.38 -6.10 -0.06
CA LYS A 59 7.41 -5.62 -1.45
C LYS A 59 6.66 -6.56 -2.39
N GLU A 60 6.80 -7.87 -2.21
CA GLU A 60 6.05 -8.86 -3.00
C GLU A 60 4.54 -8.75 -2.74
N ILE A 61 4.13 -8.55 -1.49
CA ILE A 61 2.72 -8.32 -1.13
C ILE A 61 2.17 -7.05 -1.78
N VAL A 62 2.90 -5.93 -1.68
CA VAL A 62 2.51 -4.68 -2.34
C VAL A 62 2.45 -4.87 -3.85
N HIS A 63 3.43 -5.56 -4.44
CA HIS A 63 3.45 -5.83 -5.86
C HIS A 63 2.20 -6.61 -6.28
N ALA A 64 1.90 -7.72 -5.61
CA ALA A 64 0.72 -8.55 -5.85
C ALA A 64 -0.59 -7.76 -5.72
N ALA A 65 -0.68 -6.86 -4.73
CA ALA A 65 -1.86 -6.02 -4.52
C ALA A 65 -2.02 -4.91 -5.58
N THR A 66 -0.97 -4.61 -6.37
CA THR A 66 -1.02 -3.62 -7.46
C THR A 66 -1.28 -4.21 -8.84
N VAL A 67 -1.20 -5.54 -9.00
CA VAL A 67 -1.27 -6.23 -10.31
C VAL A 67 -2.54 -5.86 -11.06
N ASP A 68 -3.67 -5.80 -10.36
CA ASP A 68 -4.99 -5.55 -10.98
C ASP A 68 -5.24 -4.07 -11.31
N CYS A 69 -4.46 -3.14 -10.76
CA CYS A 69 -4.73 -1.71 -10.87
C CYS A 69 -3.89 -1.00 -11.95
N GLY A 70 -2.84 -1.63 -12.52
CA GLY A 70 -2.00 -1.10 -13.61
C GLY A 70 -1.24 0.22 -13.33
N ARG A 71 -1.55 0.92 -12.23
CA ARG A 71 -1.10 2.28 -11.90
C ARG A 71 -0.35 2.39 -10.57
N ARG A 72 0.35 1.34 -10.12
CA ARG A 72 1.07 1.32 -8.81
C ARG A 72 0.17 1.77 -7.65
N ALA A 73 -1.12 1.51 -7.77
CA ALA A 73 -2.13 1.81 -6.78
C ALA A 73 -2.70 0.49 -6.28
N VAL A 74 -3.05 0.46 -5.01
CA VAL A 74 -3.64 -0.69 -4.33
C VAL A 74 -5.09 -0.33 -4.05
N SER A 75 -6.01 -1.14 -4.56
CA SER A 75 -7.43 -1.04 -4.26
C SER A 75 -7.82 -2.07 -3.18
N ALA A 76 -9.04 -1.96 -2.68
CA ALA A 76 -9.58 -2.94 -1.74
C ALA A 76 -9.64 -4.35 -2.37
N GLU A 77 -9.95 -4.44 -3.67
CA GLU A 77 -9.91 -5.70 -4.43
C GLU A 77 -8.50 -6.28 -4.49
N GLY A 78 -7.48 -5.44 -4.71
CA GLY A 78 -6.10 -5.90 -4.73
C GLY A 78 -5.65 -6.51 -3.39
N ILE A 79 -6.04 -5.88 -2.26
CA ILE A 79 -5.74 -6.43 -0.93
C ILE A 79 -6.52 -7.73 -0.70
N GLU A 80 -7.80 -7.75 -1.03
CA GLU A 80 -8.65 -8.94 -0.88
C GLU A 80 -8.13 -10.12 -1.71
N HIS A 81 -7.72 -9.87 -2.96
CA HIS A 81 -7.13 -10.87 -3.84
C HIS A 81 -5.83 -11.44 -3.26
N VAL A 82 -4.96 -10.60 -2.70
CA VAL A 82 -3.77 -11.08 -1.98
C VAL A 82 -4.16 -11.98 -0.81
N LEU A 83 -5.11 -11.55 0.02
CA LEU A 83 -5.56 -12.34 1.18
C LEU A 83 -6.17 -13.68 0.76
N GLN A 84 -6.95 -13.71 -0.32
CA GLN A 84 -7.50 -14.94 -0.87
C GLN A 84 -6.38 -15.87 -1.38
N ASN A 85 -5.40 -15.34 -2.11
CA ASN A 85 -4.30 -16.13 -2.67
C ASN A 85 -3.40 -16.76 -1.60
N ILE A 86 -3.23 -16.11 -0.45
CA ILE A 86 -2.48 -16.67 0.69
C ILE A 86 -3.34 -17.54 1.62
N GLY A 87 -4.62 -17.79 1.27
CA GLY A 87 -5.54 -18.61 2.06
C GLY A 87 -6.12 -17.93 3.31
N MET A 88 -5.96 -16.61 3.46
CA MET A 88 -6.36 -15.83 4.64
C MET A 88 -7.56 -14.90 4.41
N GLY A 89 -8.22 -14.98 3.24
CA GLY A 89 -9.34 -14.09 2.86
C GLY A 89 -10.49 -14.04 3.87
N HIS A 90 -10.74 -15.13 4.61
CA HIS A 90 -11.80 -15.20 5.62
C HIS A 90 -11.51 -14.42 6.91
N ARG A 91 -10.25 -14.00 7.13
CA ARG A 91 -9.85 -13.36 8.39
C ARG A 91 -10.16 -11.89 8.45
N MET A 92 -10.37 -11.24 7.30
CA MET A 92 -10.62 -9.80 7.22
C MET A 92 -11.81 -9.54 6.31
N SER A 93 -12.77 -8.78 6.81
CA SER A 93 -13.97 -8.44 6.06
C SER A 93 -13.68 -7.36 5.02
N ARG A 94 -14.49 -7.35 3.96
CA ARG A 94 -14.41 -6.35 2.90
C ARG A 94 -14.51 -4.91 3.43
N SER A 95 -15.40 -4.66 4.37
CA SER A 95 -15.57 -3.33 4.99
C SER A 95 -14.36 -2.88 5.81
N GLU A 96 -13.62 -3.81 6.44
CA GLU A 96 -12.36 -3.47 7.12
C GLU A 96 -11.29 -3.03 6.10
N ILE A 97 -11.19 -3.73 4.97
CA ILE A 97 -10.25 -3.41 3.89
C ILE A 97 -10.61 -2.05 3.27
N GLU A 98 -11.89 -1.82 2.97
CA GLU A 98 -12.38 -0.55 2.44
C GLU A 98 -12.19 0.61 3.43
N GLY A 99 -12.32 0.36 4.73
CA GLY A 99 -11.99 1.31 5.78
C GLY A 99 -10.53 1.77 5.71
N ILE A 100 -9.59 0.85 5.51
CA ILE A 100 -8.17 1.20 5.35
C ILE A 100 -7.96 2.05 4.10
N VAL A 101 -8.48 1.59 2.96
CA VAL A 101 -8.21 2.23 1.68
C VAL A 101 -8.88 3.61 1.58
N SER A 102 -10.07 3.78 2.17
CA SER A 102 -10.78 5.07 2.21
C SER A 102 -10.12 6.09 3.14
N GLU A 103 -9.57 5.66 4.26
CA GLU A 103 -8.97 6.56 5.24
C GLU A 103 -7.52 6.95 4.89
N VAL A 104 -6.75 5.99 4.37
CA VAL A 104 -5.34 6.20 4.01
C VAL A 104 -5.22 6.77 2.60
N GLY A 105 -6.12 6.37 1.71
CA GLY A 105 -6.03 6.59 0.29
C GLY A 105 -6.62 7.90 -0.19
N THR A 106 -6.74 7.97 -1.51
CA THR A 106 -7.46 9.03 -2.20
C THR A 106 -8.63 8.40 -2.91
N CYS A 107 -9.80 9.04 -2.83
CA CYS A 107 -11.00 8.61 -3.53
C CYS A 107 -11.22 9.57 -4.71
N PRO A 108 -10.55 9.33 -5.86
CA PRO A 108 -10.81 10.14 -7.04
C PRO A 108 -12.28 10.00 -7.42
N VAL A 109 -12.95 11.13 -7.57
CA VAL A 109 -14.32 11.17 -8.09
C VAL A 109 -14.21 10.86 -9.58
N GLY A 110 -14.61 9.65 -9.97
CA GLY A 110 -14.75 9.29 -11.38
C GLY A 110 -15.84 10.12 -12.05
N GLN A 111 -15.73 10.35 -13.35
CA GLN A 111 -16.79 11.01 -14.14
C GLN A 111 -18.14 10.27 -14.03
N ASP A 112 -18.12 8.98 -13.68
CA ASP A 112 -19.28 8.11 -13.53
C ASP A 112 -19.90 8.14 -12.12
N GLY A 113 -19.45 9.05 -11.23
CA GLY A 113 -19.94 9.15 -9.84
C GLY A 113 -19.54 7.99 -8.92
N THR A 114 -18.84 6.97 -9.45
CA THR A 114 -18.33 5.83 -8.68
C THR A 114 -16.95 6.19 -8.13
N SER A 115 -16.90 6.57 -6.85
CA SER A 115 -15.65 6.82 -6.13
C SER A 115 -15.05 5.50 -5.64
N ARG A 116 -13.97 5.04 -6.27
CA ARG A 116 -13.15 3.93 -5.75
C ARG A 116 -11.91 4.50 -5.09
N CYS A 117 -11.81 4.32 -3.78
CA CYS A 117 -10.63 4.73 -3.04
C CYS A 117 -9.46 3.80 -3.40
N VAL A 118 -8.27 4.39 -3.52
CA VAL A 118 -7.02 3.68 -3.75
C VAL A 118 -5.91 4.29 -2.89
N ILE A 119 -4.98 3.46 -2.44
CA ILE A 119 -3.73 3.91 -1.79
C ILE A 119 -2.57 3.70 -2.76
N SER A 120 -1.53 4.54 -2.70
CA SER A 120 -0.32 4.27 -3.48
C SER A 120 0.44 3.07 -2.91
N ALA A 121 1.28 2.44 -3.74
CA ALA A 121 2.17 1.37 -3.31
C ALA A 121 3.06 1.77 -2.11
N ASP A 122 3.57 3.01 -2.11
CA ASP A 122 4.39 3.53 -1.00
C ASP A 122 3.57 3.68 0.29
N GLN A 123 2.32 4.17 0.19
CA GLN A 123 1.41 4.24 1.34
C GLN A 123 1.11 2.87 1.92
N MET A 124 0.88 1.87 1.05
CA MET A 124 0.67 0.48 1.49
C MET A 124 1.91 -0.08 2.18
N LEU A 125 3.10 0.16 1.62
CA LEU A 125 4.36 -0.30 2.20
C LEU A 125 4.61 0.33 3.57
N ASP A 126 4.33 1.62 3.74
CA ASP A 126 4.43 2.32 5.03
C ASP A 126 3.49 1.73 6.08
N LEU A 127 2.24 1.40 5.70
CA LEU A 127 1.26 0.77 6.60
C LEU A 127 1.77 -0.57 7.14
N ILE A 128 2.36 -1.39 6.27
CA ILE A 128 2.77 -2.74 6.64
C ILE A 128 4.18 -2.82 7.25
N SER A 129 4.97 -1.77 7.11
CA SER A 129 6.32 -1.69 7.69
C SER A 129 6.30 -1.39 9.19
N LYS A 130 5.31 -0.62 9.68
CA LYS A 130 5.24 -0.17 11.08
C LYS A 130 5.27 -1.30 12.12
N ASN A 131 4.65 -2.44 11.82
CA ASN A 131 4.59 -3.55 12.78
C ASN A 131 5.93 -4.30 12.88
N TRP A 132 6.83 -4.12 11.91
CA TRP A 132 8.04 -4.94 11.79
C TRP A 132 9.30 -4.31 12.39
N GLU A 133 9.31 -3.00 12.56
CA GLU A 133 10.40 -2.30 13.25
C GLU A 133 10.38 -2.62 14.75
N VAL A 134 9.21 -2.92 15.30
CA VAL A 134 9.01 -3.29 16.72
C VAL A 134 9.56 -4.70 16.98
N THR A 135 9.33 -5.66 16.09
CA THR A 135 9.77 -7.06 16.27
C THR A 135 11.27 -7.26 16.12
N SER A 136 12.00 -6.35 15.47
CA SER A 136 13.47 -6.40 15.35
C SER A 136 14.25 -5.91 16.58
N ARG A 137 13.54 -5.39 17.60
CA ARG A 137 14.12 -4.83 18.84
C ARG A 137 13.81 -5.64 20.10
N ALA A 138 13.16 -6.80 19.96
CA ALA A 138 12.93 -7.76 21.04
C ALA A 138 13.81 -9.00 20.82
#